data_AF-A0A7S3WGK4-F1
#
_entry.id   AF-A0A7S3WGK4-F1
#
_cell.length_a   1.000
_cell.length_b   1.000
_cell.length_c   1.000
_cell.angle_alpha   90.00
_cell.angle_beta   90.00
_cell.angle_gamma   90.00
#
_symmetry.space_group_name_H-M   'P 1'
#
loop_
_entity.id
_entity.type
_entity.pdbx_description
1 polymer ?
#
loop_
_entity_poly.entity_id
_entity_poly.type
_entity_poly.pdbx_seq_one_letter_code
_entity_poly.pdbx_strand_id
1 'polypeptide(L)'
;SALEARLDHLREEKKRRLHVLSQCTEYIAELRHKLKIPEEQHPDLPSPEKDLSQQVLVTYHTEIERLEALKSERISELIPETRSRVAALAAELHVSAAELAAAVSSDGGDEEQQLYDLEAEERRLRERQATTVKLFALLSKREGVLQQRAEMRASANDPNRLLAKGAGVARRLLQEERLRTTIEKDLPRMNKRLREMTAAWEEEHAGE
;
A
#
# COMPACT_ATOMS: atom_id res chain seq x y z
N SER A 1 -32.37 15.36 26.00
CA SER A 1 -32.29 16.61 26.79
C SER A 1 -31.23 17.54 26.21
N ALA A 2 -31.19 18.83 26.57
CA ALA A 2 -30.15 19.76 26.09
C ALA A 2 -28.72 19.32 26.47
N LEU A 3 -28.58 18.59 27.59
CA LEU A 3 -27.30 18.03 28.05
C LEU A 3 -26.83 16.85 27.19
N GLU A 4 -27.74 15.96 26.78
CA GLU A 4 -27.42 14.86 25.86
C GLU A 4 -26.93 15.40 24.51
N ALA A 5 -27.63 16.39 23.95
CA ALA A 5 -27.22 17.04 22.71
C ALA A 5 -25.84 17.71 22.84
N ARG A 6 -25.55 18.37 23.98
CA ARG A 6 -24.25 18.97 24.24
C ARG A 6 -23.14 17.92 24.37
N LEU A 7 -23.44 16.79 25.01
CA LEU A 7 -22.49 15.71 25.23
C LEU A 7 -22.15 14.99 23.92
N ASP A 8 -23.13 14.73 23.06
CA ASP A 8 -22.91 14.15 21.74
C ASP A 8 -22.12 15.10 20.83
N HIS A 9 -22.42 16.40 20.86
CA HIS A 9 -21.60 17.41 20.17
C HIS A 9 -20.13 17.36 20.62
N LEU A 10 -19.85 17.30 21.94
CA LEU A 10 -18.49 17.25 22.45
C LEU A 10 -17.76 15.95 22.09
N ARG A 11 -18.47 14.82 22.03
CA ARG A 11 -17.92 13.54 21.55
C ARG A 11 -17.51 13.63 20.09
N GLU A 12 -18.37 14.20 19.25
CA GLU A 12 -18.08 14.33 17.83
C GLU A 12 -16.93 15.31 17.59
N GLU A 13 -16.90 16.42 18.31
CA GLU A 13 -15.78 17.36 18.27
C GLU A 13 -14.46 16.70 18.71
N LYS A 14 -14.49 15.87 19.76
CA LYS A 14 -13.31 15.09 20.19
C LYS A 14 -12.82 14.17 19.07
N LYS A 15 -13.71 13.39 18.46
CA LYS A 15 -13.36 12.50 17.35
C LYS A 15 -12.78 13.27 16.17
N ARG A 16 -13.40 14.39 15.81
CA ARG A 16 -12.96 15.27 14.72
C ARG A 16 -11.53 15.78 14.96
N ARG A 17 -11.24 16.32 16.15
CA ARG A 17 -9.90 16.81 16.49
C ARG A 17 -8.85 15.71 16.50
N LEU A 18 -9.19 14.54 17.04
CA LEU A 18 -8.29 13.40 17.05
C LEU A 18 -7.97 12.92 15.63
N HIS A 19 -8.96 12.90 14.74
CA HIS A 19 -8.76 12.58 13.34
C HIS A 19 -7.88 13.60 12.62
N VAL A 20 -8.13 14.91 12.81
CA VAL A 20 -7.28 15.95 12.21
C VAL A 20 -5.83 15.82 12.68
N LEU A 21 -5.60 15.63 13.98
CA LEU A 21 -4.24 15.49 14.50
C LEU A 21 -3.56 14.19 14.07
N SER A 22 -4.31 13.11 13.84
CA SER A 22 -3.72 11.89 13.27
C SER A 22 -3.25 12.15 11.83
N GLN A 23 -4.07 12.81 11.02
CA GLN A 23 -3.70 13.21 9.66
C GLN A 23 -2.50 14.17 9.66
N CYS A 24 -2.46 15.16 10.56
CA CYS A 24 -1.30 16.04 10.69
C CYS A 24 -0.04 15.27 11.10
N THR A 25 -0.16 14.27 11.99
CA THR A 25 0.98 13.43 12.41
C THR A 25 1.54 12.64 11.24
N GLU A 26 0.67 12.01 10.45
CA GLU A 26 1.06 11.28 9.23
C GLU A 26 1.72 12.23 8.22
N TYR A 27 1.13 13.40 7.98
CA TYR A 27 1.67 14.39 7.04
C TYR A 27 3.04 14.93 7.46
N ILE A 28 3.23 15.24 8.74
CA ILE A 28 4.53 15.67 9.29
C ILE A 28 5.58 14.57 9.11
N ALA A 29 5.23 13.32 9.37
CA ALA A 29 6.13 12.18 9.18
C ALA A 29 6.54 12.02 7.71
N GLU A 30 5.60 12.16 6.78
CA GLU A 30 5.87 12.14 5.34
C GLU A 30 6.82 13.26 4.92
N LEU A 31 6.57 14.50 5.35
CA LEU A 31 7.43 15.65 5.04
C LEU A 31 8.85 15.46 5.61
N ARG A 32 8.98 15.01 6.86
CA ARG A 32 10.28 14.75 7.49
C ARG A 32 11.06 13.66 6.76
N HIS A 33 10.39 12.59 6.34
CA HIS A 33 11.02 11.52 5.55
C HIS A 33 11.50 12.04 4.20
N LYS A 34 10.66 12.80 3.46
CA LYS A 34 11.03 13.41 2.17
C LYS A 34 12.21 14.39 2.29
N LEU A 35 12.20 15.22 3.34
CA LEU A 35 13.25 16.20 3.62
C LEU A 35 14.49 15.58 4.31
N LYS A 36 14.46 14.26 4.58
CA LYS A 36 15.52 13.49 5.26
C LYS A 36 15.96 14.14 6.57
N ILE A 37 14.99 14.64 7.35
CA ILE A 37 15.25 15.30 8.63
C ILE A 37 15.53 14.22 9.68
N PRO A 38 16.73 14.22 10.30
CA PRO A 38 17.08 13.27 11.36
C PRO A 38 16.13 13.37 12.55
N GLU A 39 15.85 12.26 13.22
CA GLU A 39 14.95 12.22 14.39
C GLU A 39 15.40 13.15 15.51
N GLU A 40 16.71 13.43 15.62
CA GLU A 40 17.27 14.35 16.62
C GLU A 40 16.84 15.81 16.40
N GLN A 41 16.41 16.16 15.19
CA GLN A 41 15.94 17.50 14.83
C GLN A 41 14.40 17.62 14.90
N HIS A 42 13.71 16.54 15.27
CA HIS A 42 12.25 16.56 15.37
C HIS A 42 11.85 17.31 16.63
N PRO A 43 11.06 18.38 16.54
CA PRO A 43 10.48 18.97 17.74
C PRO A 43 9.58 17.95 18.45
N ASP A 44 9.59 18.01 19.79
CA ASP A 44 8.68 17.25 20.63
C ASP A 44 7.25 17.75 20.41
N LEU A 45 6.47 16.97 19.66
CA LEU A 45 5.05 17.26 19.44
C LEU A 45 4.20 16.55 20.51
N PRO A 46 3.22 17.25 21.10
CA PRO A 46 2.32 16.65 22.09
C PRO A 46 1.47 15.55 21.45
N SER A 47 1.35 14.41 22.12
CA SER A 47 0.57 13.29 21.61
C SER A 47 -0.93 13.62 21.55
N PRO A 48 -1.61 13.38 20.41
CA PRO A 48 -3.03 13.73 20.23
C PRO A 48 -3.98 12.88 21.09
N GLU A 49 -3.51 11.75 21.61
CA GLU A 49 -4.27 10.94 22.57
C GLU A 49 -4.31 11.58 23.96
N LYS A 50 -3.32 12.42 24.27
CA LYS A 50 -3.13 13.05 25.60
C LYS A 50 -3.68 14.46 25.65
N ASP A 51 -3.54 15.24 24.57
CA ASP A 51 -4.02 16.61 24.52
C ASP A 51 -4.65 16.95 23.16
N LEU A 52 -5.84 17.55 23.20
CA LEU A 52 -6.65 18.00 22.05
C LEU A 52 -6.97 19.49 22.14
N SER A 53 -6.17 20.23 22.92
CA SER A 53 -6.29 21.67 23.10
C SER A 53 -6.06 22.40 21.78
N GLN A 54 -6.56 23.64 21.71
CA GLN A 54 -6.28 24.50 20.54
C GLN A 54 -4.79 24.80 20.41
N GLN A 55 -4.05 24.81 21.52
CA GLN A 55 -2.60 25.02 21.50
C GLN A 55 -1.90 23.88 20.75
N VAL A 56 -2.29 22.63 20.99
CA VAL A 56 -1.77 21.46 20.25
C VAL A 56 -2.02 21.62 18.74
N LEU A 57 -3.23 21.99 18.33
CA LEU A 57 -3.56 22.22 16.92
C LEU A 57 -2.67 23.30 16.30
N VAL A 58 -2.42 24.40 17.02
CA VAL A 58 -1.52 25.47 16.57
C VAL A 58 -0.09 24.95 16.46
N THR A 59 0.42 24.20 17.44
CA THR A 59 1.77 23.62 17.40
C THR A 59 1.97 22.72 16.17
N TYR A 60 1.00 21.85 15.88
CA TYR A 60 1.03 21.00 14.68
C TYR A 60 1.01 21.83 13.39
N HIS A 61 0.15 22.85 13.33
CA HIS A 61 0.07 23.72 12.16
C HIS A 61 1.37 24.47 11.92
N THR A 62 1.98 25.05 12.95
CA THR A 62 3.26 25.76 12.85
C THR A 62 4.40 24.83 12.41
N GLU A 63 4.41 23.58 12.88
CA GLU A 63 5.41 22.61 12.39
C GLU A 63 5.19 22.25 10.92
N ILE A 64 3.94 22.11 10.47
CA ILE A 64 3.63 21.90 9.05
C ILE A 64 4.10 23.09 8.22
N GLU A 65 3.77 24.33 8.61
CA GLU A 65 4.23 25.54 7.91
C GLU A 65 5.75 25.61 7.81
N ARG A 66 6.46 25.28 8.91
CA ARG A 66 7.93 25.25 8.92
C ARG A 66 8.49 24.20 7.95
N LEU A 67 7.89 23.02 7.91
CA LEU A 67 8.32 21.93 7.01
C LEU A 67 8.02 22.24 5.54
N GLU A 68 6.88 22.87 5.25
CA GLU A 68 6.54 23.33 3.89
C GLU A 68 7.49 24.42 3.42
N ALA A 69 7.80 25.42 4.27
CA ALA A 69 8.78 26.44 3.93
C ALA A 69 10.15 25.81 3.62
N LEU A 70 10.58 24.84 4.42
CA LEU A 70 11.82 24.10 4.17
C LEU A 70 11.78 23.26 2.88
N LYS A 71 10.60 22.74 2.51
CA LYS A 71 10.38 22.04 1.23
C LYS A 71 10.53 22.99 0.05
N SER A 72 9.92 24.17 0.11
CA SER A 72 10.07 25.20 -0.93
C SER A 72 11.52 25.69 -1.04
N GLU A 73 12.25 25.85 0.07
CA GLU A 73 13.68 26.21 0.04
C GLU A 73 14.56 25.14 -0.64
N ARG A 74 14.22 23.86 -0.48
CA ARG A 74 15.00 22.73 -1.01
C ARG A 74 14.43 22.15 -2.30
N ILE A 75 13.49 22.84 -2.94
CA ILE A 75 12.72 22.27 -4.04
C ILE A 75 13.59 21.86 -5.23
N SER A 76 14.62 22.66 -5.52
CA SER A 76 15.59 22.41 -6.59
C SER A 76 16.38 21.11 -6.39
N GLU A 77 16.58 20.67 -5.14
CA GLU A 77 17.20 19.38 -4.80
C GLU A 77 16.18 18.23 -4.82
N LEU A 78 14.94 18.48 -4.39
CA LEU A 78 13.88 17.47 -4.31
C LEU A 78 13.39 16.99 -5.68
N ILE A 79 13.36 17.89 -6.68
CA ILE A 79 12.94 17.57 -8.05
C ILE A 79 13.79 16.45 -8.66
N PRO A 80 15.13 16.57 -8.79
CA PRO A 80 15.94 15.53 -9.42
C PRO A 80 15.92 14.23 -8.62
N GLU A 81 15.87 14.29 -7.29
CA GLU A 81 15.73 13.09 -6.44
C GLU A 81 14.40 12.36 -6.71
N THR A 82 13.30 13.10 -6.82
CA THR A 82 11.98 12.51 -7.09
C THR A 82 11.90 11.98 -8.52
N ARG A 83 12.46 12.67 -9.51
CA ARG A 83 12.61 12.16 -10.89
C ARG A 83 13.35 10.82 -10.90
N SER A 84 14.45 10.70 -10.15
CA SER A 84 15.20 9.43 -10.07
C SER A 84 14.38 8.30 -9.45
N ARG A 85 13.59 8.58 -8.40
CA ARG A 85 12.72 7.57 -7.76
C ARG A 85 11.59 7.13 -8.69
N VAL A 86 10.95 8.08 -9.35
CA VAL A 86 9.92 7.84 -10.37
C VAL A 86 10.47 6.99 -11.52
N ALA A 87 11.66 7.33 -12.04
CA ALA A 87 12.30 6.57 -13.12
C ALA A 87 12.64 5.12 -12.69
N ALA A 88 13.10 4.92 -11.45
CA ALA A 88 13.38 3.59 -10.92
C ALA A 88 12.10 2.75 -10.79
N LEU A 89 11.01 3.32 -10.24
CA LEU A 89 9.71 2.66 -10.15
C LEU A 89 9.12 2.35 -11.52
N ALA A 90 9.21 3.30 -12.46
CA ALA A 90 8.75 3.11 -13.83
C ALA A 90 9.50 1.95 -14.52
N ALA A 91 10.82 1.87 -14.35
CA ALA A 91 11.62 0.78 -14.88
C ALA A 91 11.25 -0.59 -14.28
N GLU A 92 11.00 -0.65 -12.97
CA GLU A 92 10.55 -1.87 -12.28
C GLU A 92 9.17 -2.33 -12.78
N LEU A 93 8.26 -1.40 -13.06
CA LEU A 93 6.91 -1.67 -13.54
C LEU A 93 6.80 -1.80 -15.06
N HIS A 94 7.92 -1.70 -15.78
CA HIS A 94 7.98 -1.70 -17.24
C HIS A 94 7.08 -0.64 -17.89
N VAL A 95 6.92 0.51 -17.23
CA VAL A 95 6.20 1.68 -17.74
C VAL A 95 6.94 2.25 -18.94
N SER A 96 6.20 2.58 -20.00
CA SER A 96 6.80 3.09 -21.23
C SER A 96 7.32 4.52 -21.03
N ALA A 97 8.37 4.90 -21.78
CA ALA A 97 8.89 6.26 -21.74
C ALA A 97 7.85 7.31 -22.20
N ALA A 98 6.93 6.92 -23.09
CA ALA A 98 5.85 7.78 -23.57
C ALA A 98 4.80 8.05 -22.49
N GLU A 99 4.39 7.01 -21.77
CA GLU A 99 3.47 7.14 -20.63
C GLU A 99 4.09 8.00 -19.53
N LEU A 100 5.36 7.76 -19.19
CA LEU A 100 6.08 8.54 -18.18
C LEU A 100 6.19 10.02 -18.56
N ALA A 101 6.48 10.31 -19.83
CA ALA A 101 6.56 11.68 -20.34
C ALA A 101 5.19 12.37 -20.41
N ALA A 102 4.10 11.63 -20.61
CA ALA A 102 2.75 12.19 -20.58
C ALA A 102 2.28 12.53 -19.15
N ALA A 103 2.75 11.78 -18.15
CA ALA A 103 2.40 12.00 -16.74
C ALA A 103 3.17 13.15 -16.09
N VAL A 104 4.41 13.39 -16.52
CA VAL A 104 5.27 14.46 -15.97
C VAL A 104 5.27 15.63 -16.95
N SER A 105 4.66 16.75 -16.55
CA SER A 105 4.67 17.99 -17.34
C SER A 105 6.11 18.36 -17.74
N SER A 106 6.39 18.43 -19.06
CA SER A 106 7.72 18.75 -19.55
C SER A 106 7.95 20.26 -19.49
N ASP A 107 8.88 20.67 -18.64
CA ASP A 107 9.62 21.94 -18.65
C ASP A 107 8.82 23.20 -19.01
N GLY A 108 8.50 24.00 -17.97
CA GLY A 108 8.07 25.39 -18.16
C GLY A 108 7.25 26.00 -17.02
N GLY A 109 6.89 25.20 -16.01
CA GLY A 109 6.09 25.65 -14.87
C GLY A 109 6.89 25.87 -13.60
N ASP A 110 6.26 26.56 -12.66
CA ASP A 110 6.65 26.70 -11.24
C ASP A 110 7.26 25.41 -10.66
N GLU A 111 8.40 25.53 -9.97
CA GLU A 111 9.12 24.39 -9.37
C GLU A 111 8.21 23.62 -8.40
N GLU A 112 7.29 24.32 -7.71
CA GLU A 112 6.30 23.72 -6.80
C GLU A 112 5.33 22.82 -7.54
N GLN A 113 4.79 23.28 -8.68
CA GLN A 113 3.90 22.48 -9.50
C GLN A 113 4.62 21.27 -10.08
N GLN A 114 5.87 21.46 -10.52
CA GLN A 114 6.66 20.37 -11.07
C GLN A 114 6.95 19.28 -10.03
N LEU A 115 7.30 19.66 -8.80
CA LEU A 115 7.48 18.69 -7.72
C LEU A 115 6.16 18.00 -7.37
N TYR A 116 5.05 18.73 -7.35
CA TYR A 116 3.72 18.17 -7.10
C TYR A 116 3.35 17.08 -8.13
N ASP A 117 3.52 17.36 -9.42
CA ASP A 117 3.22 16.41 -10.50
C ASP A 117 4.10 15.15 -10.38
N LEU A 118 5.39 15.33 -10.07
CA LEU A 118 6.31 14.21 -9.83
C LEU A 118 5.91 13.37 -8.60
N GLU A 119 5.50 14.00 -7.50
CA GLU A 119 5.03 13.31 -6.29
C GLU A 119 3.71 12.56 -6.55
N ALA A 120 2.81 13.13 -7.36
CA ALA A 120 1.57 12.47 -7.77
C ALA A 120 1.85 11.24 -8.63
N GLU A 121 2.78 11.34 -9.59
CA GLU A 121 3.17 10.19 -10.42
C GLU A 121 3.90 9.12 -9.59
N GLU A 122 4.78 9.51 -8.67
CA GLU A 122 5.42 8.57 -7.73
C GLU A 122 4.38 7.79 -6.93
N ARG A 123 3.29 8.45 -6.49
CA ARG A 123 2.18 7.79 -5.78
C ARG A 123 1.42 6.82 -6.68
N ARG A 124 1.07 7.24 -7.91
CA ARG A 124 0.40 6.38 -8.91
C ARG A 124 1.20 5.10 -9.17
N LEU A 125 2.51 5.24 -9.39
CA LEU A 125 3.40 4.10 -9.63
C LEU A 125 3.49 3.18 -8.41
N ARG A 126 3.56 3.70 -7.18
CA ARG A 126 3.55 2.87 -5.97
C ARG A 126 2.24 2.09 -5.79
N GLU A 127 1.10 2.69 -6.11
CA GLU A 127 -0.20 2.02 -6.06
C GLU A 127 -0.28 0.88 -7.10
N ARG A 128 0.21 1.13 -8.32
CA ARG A 128 0.38 0.12 -9.37
C ARG A 128 1.29 -1.01 -8.89
N GLN A 129 2.45 -0.71 -8.33
CA GLN A 129 3.37 -1.70 -7.75
C GLN A 129 2.70 -2.54 -6.66
N ALA A 130 2.01 -1.92 -5.71
CA ALA A 130 1.32 -2.62 -4.63
C ALA A 130 0.24 -3.59 -5.16
N THR A 131 -0.46 -3.20 -6.22
CA THR A 131 -1.47 -4.03 -6.88
C THR A 131 -0.82 -5.20 -7.63
N THR A 132 0.26 -4.93 -8.36
CA THR A 132 1.06 -5.94 -9.06
C THR A 132 1.67 -6.97 -8.10
N VAL A 133 2.23 -6.54 -6.98
CA VAL A 133 2.76 -7.45 -5.94
C VAL A 133 1.65 -8.35 -5.37
N LYS A 134 0.48 -7.79 -5.09
CA LYS A 134 -0.69 -8.57 -4.63
C LYS A 134 -1.14 -9.59 -5.69
N LEU A 135 -1.11 -9.22 -6.97
CA LEU A 135 -1.43 -10.12 -8.07
C LEU A 135 -0.44 -11.29 -8.13
N PHE A 136 0.86 -11.02 -8.11
CA PHE A 136 1.89 -12.05 -8.12
C PHE A 136 1.84 -12.97 -6.90
N ALA A 137 1.58 -12.43 -5.70
CA ALA A 137 1.41 -13.24 -4.50
C ALA A 137 0.20 -14.20 -4.64
N LEU A 138 -0.90 -13.73 -5.22
CA LEU A 138 -2.07 -14.56 -5.48
C LEU A 138 -1.81 -15.63 -6.55
N LEU A 139 -1.08 -15.29 -7.62
CA LEU A 139 -0.62 -16.24 -8.64
C LEU A 139 0.28 -17.32 -8.05
N SER A 140 1.29 -16.93 -7.28
CA SER A 140 2.20 -17.85 -6.59
C SER A 140 1.45 -18.83 -5.70
N LYS A 141 0.48 -18.32 -4.92
CA LYS A 141 -0.39 -19.16 -4.09
C LYS A 141 -1.23 -20.14 -4.92
N ARG A 142 -1.80 -19.68 -6.03
CA ARG A 142 -2.57 -20.54 -6.95
C ARG A 142 -1.69 -21.63 -7.54
N GLU A 143 -0.50 -21.30 -8.03
CA GLU A 143 0.44 -22.28 -8.60
C GLU A 143 0.88 -23.31 -7.56
N GLY A 144 1.13 -22.88 -6.31
CA GLY A 144 1.40 -23.80 -5.20
C GLY A 144 0.26 -24.80 -4.95
N VAL A 145 -1.00 -24.37 -5.01
CA VAL A 145 -2.17 -25.26 -4.88
C VAL A 145 -2.27 -26.22 -6.07
N LEU A 146 -1.97 -25.76 -7.29
CA LEU A 146 -1.98 -26.61 -8.49
C LEU A 146 -0.88 -27.66 -8.45
N GLN A 147 0.32 -27.30 -8.00
CA GLN A 147 1.42 -28.22 -7.80
C GLN A 147 1.06 -29.29 -6.75
N GLN A 148 0.55 -28.87 -5.59
CA GLN A 148 0.10 -29.80 -4.55
C GLN A 148 -1.02 -30.74 -5.05
N ARG A 149 -1.93 -30.25 -5.90
CA ARG A 149 -2.95 -31.08 -6.55
C ARG A 149 -2.34 -32.12 -7.49
N ALA A 150 -1.30 -31.75 -8.24
CA ALA A 150 -0.60 -32.67 -9.14
C ALA A 150 0.12 -33.77 -8.34
N GLU A 151 0.82 -33.39 -7.27
CA GLU A 151 1.48 -34.32 -6.33
C GLU A 151 0.48 -35.28 -5.66
N MET A 152 -0.68 -34.77 -5.21
CA MET A 152 -1.75 -35.60 -4.67
C MET A 152 -2.21 -36.65 -5.69
N ARG A 153 -2.47 -36.25 -6.94
CA ARG A 153 -2.88 -37.18 -8.01
C ARG A 153 -1.82 -38.23 -8.32
N ALA A 154 -0.55 -37.82 -8.36
CA ALA A 154 0.56 -38.76 -8.55
C ALA A 154 0.63 -39.78 -7.41
N SER A 155 0.51 -39.33 -6.16
CA SER A 155 0.53 -40.20 -4.98
C SER A 155 -0.71 -41.10 -4.89
N ALA A 156 -1.89 -40.66 -5.37
CA ALA A 156 -3.11 -41.45 -5.39
C ALA A 156 -3.03 -42.66 -6.33
N ASN A 157 -2.17 -42.58 -7.35
CA ASN A 157 -1.92 -43.65 -8.31
C ASN A 157 -0.81 -44.63 -7.87
N ASP A 158 -0.17 -44.42 -6.71
CA ASP A 158 0.87 -45.31 -6.20
C ASP A 158 0.25 -46.58 -5.57
N PRO A 159 0.51 -47.80 -6.12
CA PRO A 159 -0.01 -49.05 -5.57
C PRO A 159 0.48 -49.34 -4.14
N ASN A 160 1.63 -48.79 -3.72
CA ASN A 160 2.14 -48.93 -2.35
C ASN A 160 1.39 -48.05 -1.34
N ARG A 161 0.52 -47.12 -1.79
CA ARG A 161 -0.27 -46.24 -0.92
C ARG A 161 -1.23 -47.02 -0.02
N LEU A 162 -1.82 -48.11 -0.51
CA LEU A 162 -2.77 -48.94 0.23
C LEU A 162 -2.09 -49.92 1.21
N LEU A 163 -0.80 -50.18 1.01
CA LEU A 163 -0.01 -51.10 1.84
C LEU A 163 0.64 -50.38 3.04
N ALA A 164 0.72 -49.05 3.00
CA ALA A 164 1.22 -48.25 4.11
C ALA A 164 0.29 -48.34 5.33
N LYS A 165 0.80 -48.78 6.48
CA LYS A 165 0.08 -48.84 7.77
C LYS A 165 0.76 -47.95 8.80
N GLY A 166 -0.02 -47.32 9.69
CA GLY A 166 0.48 -46.56 10.86
C GLY A 166 0.02 -45.08 10.91
N ALA A 167 0.46 -44.36 11.94
CA ALA A 167 0.04 -42.98 12.23
C ALA A 167 0.31 -41.96 11.11
N GLY A 168 1.28 -42.23 10.22
CA GLY A 168 1.57 -41.41 9.04
C GLY A 168 0.45 -41.40 7.99
N VAL A 169 -0.40 -42.44 7.96
CA VAL A 169 -1.54 -42.53 7.04
C VAL A 169 -2.66 -41.57 7.43
N ALA A 170 -2.99 -41.49 8.73
CA ALA A 170 -4.01 -40.58 9.23
C ALA A 170 -3.63 -39.11 8.99
N ARG A 171 -2.36 -38.75 9.22
CA ARG A 171 -1.83 -37.40 8.94
C ARG A 171 -1.89 -37.07 7.45
N ARG A 172 -1.56 -38.03 6.58
CA ARG A 172 -1.62 -37.88 5.12
C ARG A 172 -3.06 -37.68 4.64
N LEU A 173 -4.00 -38.52 5.06
CA LEU A 173 -5.42 -38.39 4.71
C LEU A 173 -6.00 -37.04 5.18
N LEU A 174 -5.63 -36.58 6.37
CA LEU A 174 -6.05 -35.26 6.85
C LEU A 174 -5.48 -34.11 5.99
N GLN A 175 -4.24 -34.22 5.54
CA GLN A 175 -3.64 -33.26 4.61
C GLN A 175 -4.30 -33.31 3.23
N GLU A 176 -4.62 -34.50 2.73
CA GLU A 176 -5.33 -34.68 1.46
C GLU A 176 -6.74 -34.07 1.51
N GLU A 177 -7.51 -34.31 2.58
CA GLU A 177 -8.83 -33.71 2.76
C GLU A 177 -8.77 -32.19 2.89
N ARG A 178 -7.80 -31.65 3.65
CA ARG A 178 -7.58 -30.18 3.71
C ARG A 178 -7.26 -29.62 2.33
N LEU A 179 -6.34 -30.24 1.60
CA LEU A 179 -5.98 -29.81 0.26
C LEU A 179 -7.16 -29.92 -0.71
N ARG A 180 -8.00 -30.95 -0.58
CA ARG A 180 -9.25 -31.09 -1.34
C ARG A 180 -10.21 -29.94 -1.06
N THR A 181 -10.40 -29.56 0.21
CA THR A 181 -11.23 -28.39 0.54
C THR A 181 -10.66 -27.08 -0.02
N THR A 182 -9.35 -26.90 0.00
CA THR A 182 -8.67 -25.74 -0.61
C THR A 182 -8.85 -25.74 -2.14
N ILE A 183 -8.75 -26.90 -2.81
CA ILE A 183 -8.97 -27.03 -4.25
C ILE A 183 -10.43 -26.77 -4.63
N GLU A 184 -11.39 -27.23 -3.82
CA GLU A 184 -12.81 -27.09 -4.14
C GLU A 184 -13.35 -25.69 -3.84
N LYS A 185 -12.85 -25.02 -2.78
CA LYS A 185 -13.38 -23.73 -2.32
C LYS A 185 -12.48 -22.55 -2.65
N ASP A 186 -11.19 -22.67 -2.37
CA ASP A 186 -10.27 -21.52 -2.45
C ASP A 186 -9.71 -21.34 -3.85
N LEU A 187 -9.37 -22.42 -4.56
CA LEU A 187 -8.84 -22.34 -5.92
C LEU A 187 -9.82 -21.64 -6.91
N PRO A 188 -11.14 -21.92 -6.91
CA PRO A 188 -12.09 -21.17 -7.74
C PRO A 188 -12.17 -19.69 -7.35
N ARG A 189 -12.10 -19.36 -6.06
CA ARG A 189 -12.09 -17.97 -5.57
C ARG A 189 -10.83 -17.23 -6.01
N MET A 190 -9.67 -17.87 -5.90
CA MET A 190 -8.39 -17.33 -6.39
C MET A 190 -8.45 -17.11 -7.90
N ASN A 191 -8.93 -18.08 -8.67
CA ASN A 191 -9.10 -17.93 -10.12
C ASN A 191 -10.05 -16.78 -10.48
N LYS A 192 -11.18 -16.64 -9.78
CA LYS A 192 -12.12 -15.54 -10.01
C LYS A 192 -11.44 -14.19 -9.74
N ARG A 193 -10.79 -14.06 -8.58
CA ARG A 193 -10.09 -12.82 -8.19
C ARG A 193 -8.93 -12.49 -9.12
N LEU A 194 -8.18 -13.50 -9.58
CA LEU A 194 -7.12 -13.29 -10.57
C LEU A 194 -7.70 -12.76 -11.88
N ARG A 195 -8.80 -13.34 -12.39
CA ARG A 195 -9.45 -12.83 -13.61
C ARG A 195 -9.94 -11.39 -13.46
N GLU A 196 -10.54 -11.06 -12.32
CA GLU A 196 -10.98 -9.69 -12.01
C GLU A 196 -9.79 -8.72 -11.99
N MET A 197 -8.70 -9.09 -11.33
CA MET A 197 -7.50 -8.26 -11.23
C MET A 197 -6.77 -8.13 -12.58
N THR A 198 -6.69 -9.20 -13.37
CA THR A 198 -6.07 -9.14 -14.72
C THR A 198 -6.93 -8.35 -15.69
N ALA A 199 -8.27 -8.48 -15.63
CA ALA A 199 -9.16 -7.69 -16.48
C ALA A 199 -9.09 -6.19 -16.14
N ALA A 200 -9.05 -5.84 -14.85
CA ALA A 200 -8.84 -4.46 -14.43
C ALA A 200 -7.48 -3.91 -14.88
N TRP A 201 -6.42 -4.72 -14.77
CA TRP A 201 -5.10 -4.37 -15.28
C TRP A 201 -5.13 -4.19 -16.81
N GLU A 202 -5.72 -5.12 -17.55
CA GLU A 202 -5.87 -5.02 -19.01
C GLU A 202 -6.65 -3.77 -19.42
N GLU A 203 -7.74 -3.42 -18.72
CA GLU A 203 -8.52 -2.20 -19.00
C GLU A 203 -7.70 -0.92 -18.78
N GLU A 204 -6.91 -0.88 -17.70
CA GLU A 204 -6.03 0.24 -17.37
C GLU A 204 -4.89 0.42 -18.40
N HIS A 205 -4.45 -0.68 -19.04
CA HIS A 205 -3.28 -0.69 -19.94
C HIS A 205 -3.65 -0.91 -21.42
N ALA A 206 -4.92 -1.09 -21.77
CA ALA A 206 -5.36 -1.33 -23.14
C ALA A 206 -5.18 -0.13 -24.08
N GLY A 207 -4.82 1.04 -23.53
CA GLY A 207 -4.53 2.28 -24.25
C GLY A 207 -3.08 2.77 -24.15
N GLU A 208 -2.18 2.01 -23.51
CA GLU A 208 -0.72 2.20 -23.58
C GLU A 208 -0.16 1.60 -24.90
#